data_AF-A0A2V2U9F8-F1
#
_entry.id   AF-A0A2V2U9F8-F1
#
_cell.length_a   1.000
_cell.length_b   1.000
_cell.length_c   1.000
_cell.angle_alpha   90.00
_cell.angle_beta   90.00
_cell.angle_gamma   90.00
#
_symmetry.space_group_name_H-M   'P 1'
#
loop_
_entity.id
_entity.type
_entity.pdbx_description
1 polymer ?
#
loop_
_entity_poly.entity_id
_entity_poly.type
_entity_poly.pdbx_seq_one_letter_code
_entity_poly.pdbx_strand_id
1 'polypeptide(L)'
;MTKDSSQTIPQEATKLKKLTKVSARYMEMDQFSDSDHHTGYFCYNCIYFMKPHHCAIVTDEGEDVNGGSSGVIAPHAICALWEPNEKEIR
;
A
#
# COMPACT_ATOMS: atom_id res chain seq x y z
N MET A 1 5.45 26.16 11.51
CA MET A 1 4.04 25.75 11.43
C MET A 1 3.92 24.72 10.32
N THR A 2 4.00 23.44 10.65
CA THR A 2 3.93 22.32 9.70
C THR A 2 2.46 22.07 9.36
N LYS A 3 2.11 22.21 8.08
CA LYS A 3 0.76 22.01 7.57
C LYS A 3 0.55 20.51 7.37
N ASP A 4 -0.06 19.87 8.37
CA ASP A 4 -0.50 18.49 8.31
C ASP A 4 -1.64 18.41 7.28
N SER A 5 -1.31 17.95 6.07
CA SER A 5 -2.26 17.82 4.97
C SER A 5 -2.89 16.44 5.05
N SER A 6 -3.79 16.24 6.00
CA SER A 6 -4.70 15.10 6.02
C SER A 6 -5.52 15.14 4.72
N GLN A 7 -5.14 14.34 3.72
CA GLN A 7 -5.92 14.18 2.51
C GLN A 7 -7.25 13.55 2.90
N THR A 8 -8.33 14.32 2.79
CA THR A 8 -9.69 13.83 3.00
C THR A 8 -10.00 12.85 1.88
N ILE A 9 -9.87 11.56 2.18
CA ILE A 9 -10.20 10.48 1.25
C ILE A 9 -11.68 10.66 0.84
N PRO A 10 -12.00 10.80 -0.46
CA PRO A 10 -13.37 10.95 -0.91
C PRO A 10 -14.24 9.77 -0.45
N GLN A 11 -15.42 10.05 0.10
CA GLN A 11 -16.35 9.01 0.58
C GLN A 11 -16.79 8.03 -0.54
N GLU A 12 -16.66 8.41 -1.81
CA GLU A 12 -16.89 7.46 -2.91
C GLU A 12 -15.79 6.40 -3.03
N ALA A 13 -14.55 6.68 -2.61
CA ALA A 13 -13.47 5.69 -2.60
C ALA A 13 -13.75 4.56 -1.59
N THR A 14 -14.49 4.85 -0.51
CA THR A 14 -14.98 3.84 0.43
C THR A 14 -16.11 2.95 -0.13
N LYS A 15 -16.71 3.29 -1.27
CA LYS A 15 -17.73 2.45 -1.93
C LYS A 15 -17.13 1.37 -2.84
N LEU A 16 -15.88 1.52 -3.24
CA LEU A 16 -15.19 0.48 -4.01
C LEU A 16 -14.92 -0.72 -3.10
N LYS A 17 -15.46 -1.88 -3.48
CA LYS A 17 -15.17 -3.14 -2.80
C LYS A 17 -13.71 -3.50 -3.06
N LYS A 18 -12.82 -3.12 -2.14
CA LYS A 18 -11.40 -3.47 -2.18
C LYS A 18 -11.23 -4.99 -2.14
N LEU A 19 -10.13 -5.47 -2.74
CA LEU A 19 -9.72 -6.88 -2.66
C LEU A 19 -9.08 -7.16 -1.31
N THR A 20 -9.23 -8.38 -0.81
CA THR A 20 -8.47 -8.82 0.37
C THR A 20 -6.99 -8.95 0.04
N LYS A 21 -6.12 -8.83 1.05
CA LYS A 21 -4.68 -9.05 0.93
C LYS A 21 -4.34 -10.37 0.22
N VAL A 22 -4.89 -11.50 0.66
CA VAL A 22 -4.74 -12.81 -0.02
C VAL A 22 -5.15 -12.75 -1.49
N SER A 23 -6.31 -12.15 -1.81
CA SER A 23 -6.83 -12.09 -3.19
C SER A 23 -5.93 -11.25 -4.09
N ALA A 24 -5.34 -10.19 -3.57
CA ALA A 24 -4.40 -9.32 -4.28
C ALA A 24 -2.97 -9.90 -4.35
N ARG A 25 -2.72 -11.08 -3.75
CA ARG A 25 -1.38 -11.64 -3.54
C ARG A 25 -0.44 -10.66 -2.82
N TYR A 26 -0.98 -9.93 -1.86
CA TYR A 26 -0.22 -9.00 -1.03
C TYR A 26 0.76 -9.77 -0.13
N MET A 27 1.96 -9.21 0.04
CA MET A 27 2.97 -9.68 0.98
C MET A 27 3.81 -8.52 1.53
N GLU A 28 4.06 -8.54 2.83
CA GLU A 28 5.04 -7.65 3.47
C GLU A 28 6.45 -8.23 3.31
N MET A 29 7.39 -7.42 2.82
CA MET A 29 8.77 -7.86 2.58
C MET A 29 9.68 -7.35 3.71
N ASP A 30 9.52 -7.88 4.92
CA ASP A 30 10.09 -7.30 6.14
C ASP A 30 11.60 -7.08 6.10
N GLN A 31 12.36 -7.90 5.35
CA GLN A 31 13.79 -7.66 5.12
C GLN A 31 14.12 -6.32 4.44
N PHE A 32 13.13 -5.65 3.86
CA PHE A 32 13.26 -4.36 3.19
C PHE A 32 12.58 -3.20 3.95
N SER A 33 12.18 -3.39 5.21
CA SER A 33 11.50 -2.34 6.01
C SER A 33 12.27 -1.02 6.04
N ASP A 34 13.60 -1.07 6.07
CA ASP A 34 14.50 0.10 6.16
C ASP A 34 15.17 0.45 4.81
N SER A 35 14.75 -0.17 3.70
CA SER A 35 15.30 0.10 2.37
C SER A 35 14.74 1.40 1.75
N ASP A 36 15.38 1.89 0.68
CA ASP A 36 14.82 3.00 -0.10
C ASP A 36 13.65 2.52 -0.98
N HIS A 37 12.43 2.77 -0.53
CA HIS A 37 11.21 2.34 -1.23
C HIS A 37 10.86 3.20 -2.46
N HIS A 38 11.67 4.20 -2.83
CA HIS A 38 11.55 4.86 -4.14
C HIS A 38 12.10 3.96 -5.27
N THR A 39 12.96 2.99 -4.93
CA THR A 39 13.59 2.07 -5.89
C THR A 39 12.99 0.66 -5.77
N GLY A 40 12.86 -0.06 -6.89
CA GLY A 40 12.24 -1.39 -6.91
C GLY A 40 10.72 -1.36 -7.03
N TYR A 41 10.06 -2.44 -6.59
CA TYR A 41 8.62 -2.64 -6.73
C TYR A 41 7.98 -2.70 -5.34
N PHE A 42 7.53 -1.55 -4.84
CA PHE A 42 6.99 -1.43 -3.49
C PHE A 42 5.64 -0.73 -3.48
N CYS A 43 4.84 -0.97 -2.44
CA CYS A 43 3.62 -0.21 -2.23
C CYS A 43 3.93 1.29 -2.18
N TYR A 44 5.02 1.71 -1.53
CA TYR A 44 5.41 3.12 -1.46
C TYR A 44 5.42 3.84 -2.83
N ASN A 45 5.93 3.17 -3.87
CA ASN A 45 6.04 3.71 -5.22
C ASN A 45 4.96 3.19 -6.19
N CYS A 46 3.84 2.69 -5.66
CA CYS A 46 2.66 2.27 -6.42
C CYS A 46 1.61 3.40 -6.50
N ILE A 47 0.92 3.54 -7.64
CA ILE A 47 -0.13 4.57 -7.82
C ILE A 47 -1.32 4.41 -6.87
N TYR A 48 -1.55 3.20 -6.37
CA TYR A 48 -2.68 2.89 -5.50
C TYR A 48 -2.37 3.10 -4.03
N PHE A 49 -1.11 3.37 -3.67
CA PHE A 49 -0.71 3.55 -2.29
C PHE A 49 -1.06 4.95 -1.80
N MET A 50 -1.78 4.98 -0.70
CA MET A 50 -2.23 6.17 -0.01
C MET A 50 -1.42 6.29 1.28
N LYS A 51 -0.44 7.20 1.25
CA LYS A 51 0.47 7.42 2.37
C LYS A 51 -0.31 7.78 3.67
N PRO A 52 0.11 7.26 4.84
CA PRO A 52 1.29 6.43 5.03
C PRO A 52 1.06 4.92 4.88
N HIS A 53 -0.18 4.41 5.00
CA HIS A 53 -0.40 2.98 5.26
C HIS A 53 -1.68 2.39 4.64
N HIS A 54 -2.20 2.98 3.55
CA HIS A 54 -3.45 2.54 2.94
C HIS A 54 -3.27 2.22 1.45
N CYS A 55 -4.19 1.44 0.89
CA CYS A 55 -4.28 1.20 -0.55
C CYS A 55 -5.67 1.51 -1.07
N ALA A 56 -5.77 2.07 -2.27
CA ALA A 56 -7.05 2.37 -2.91
C ALA A 56 -7.85 1.10 -3.27
N ILE A 57 -7.16 -0.01 -3.53
CA ILE A 57 -7.76 -1.24 -4.10
C ILE A 57 -7.58 -2.50 -3.24
N VAL A 58 -6.75 -2.47 -2.20
CA VAL A 58 -6.52 -3.60 -1.26
C VAL A 58 -6.97 -3.19 0.14
N THR A 59 -7.63 -4.09 0.87
CA THR A 59 -8.02 -3.87 2.27
C THR A 59 -6.80 -3.76 3.17
N ASP A 60 -6.87 -2.87 4.17
CA ASP A 60 -5.77 -2.69 5.11
C ASP A 60 -5.66 -3.89 6.08
N GLU A 61 -6.78 -4.50 6.43
CA GLU A 61 -6.85 -5.68 7.29
C GLU A 61 -6.84 -6.99 6.50
N GLY A 62 -6.43 -8.07 7.19
CA GLY A 62 -6.49 -9.44 6.72
C GLY A 62 -5.13 -10.13 6.66
N GLU A 63 -5.15 -11.43 6.42
CA GLU A 63 -3.95 -12.22 6.19
C GLU A 63 -3.35 -11.91 4.80
N ASP A 64 -2.03 -11.87 4.73
CA ASP A 64 -1.26 -11.84 3.50
C ASP A 64 -1.06 -13.27 2.94
N VAL A 65 -0.31 -13.42 1.84
CA VAL A 65 -0.08 -14.75 1.23
C VAL A 65 0.81 -15.68 2.07
N ASN A 66 1.52 -15.15 3.05
CA ASN A 66 2.38 -15.92 3.97
C ASN A 66 1.66 -16.27 5.28
N GLY A 67 0.39 -15.87 5.43
CA GLY A 67 -0.39 -16.04 6.65
C GLY A 67 -0.08 -15.00 7.74
N GLY A 68 0.73 -13.98 7.44
CA GLY A 68 0.94 -12.84 8.33
C GLY A 68 -0.29 -11.92 8.30
N SER A 69 -0.69 -11.38 9.44
CA SER A 69 -1.84 -10.47 9.54
C SER A 69 -1.41 -9.12 10.09
N SER A 70 -1.82 -8.05 9.41
CA SER A 70 -1.61 -6.66 9.84
C SER A 70 -2.81 -5.81 9.46
N GLY A 71 -3.01 -4.69 10.17
CA GLY A 71 -4.08 -3.72 9.90
C GLY A 71 -3.66 -2.57 9.00
N VAL A 72 -2.57 -2.71 8.25
CA VAL A 72 -1.96 -1.67 7.43
C VAL A 72 -1.52 -2.21 6.06
N ILE A 73 -1.31 -1.31 5.11
CA ILE A 73 -0.50 -1.56 3.92
C ILE A 73 0.90 -1.01 4.18
N ALA A 74 1.87 -1.89 4.41
CA ALA A 74 3.25 -1.48 4.65
C ALA A 74 3.89 -0.87 3.38
N PRO A 75 4.73 0.18 3.49
CA PRO A 75 5.38 0.80 2.34
C PRO A 75 6.34 -0.15 1.62
N HIS A 76 6.98 -1.07 2.35
CA HIS A 76 7.90 -2.10 1.84
C HIS A 76 7.20 -3.35 1.28
N ALA A 77 5.87 -3.36 1.22
CA ALA A 77 5.11 -4.49 0.69
C ALA A 77 4.99 -4.47 -0.84
N ILE A 78 4.44 -5.54 -1.42
CA ILE A 78 4.08 -5.64 -2.84
C ILE A 78 2.78 -6.46 -2.99
N CYS A 79 2.05 -6.28 -4.09
CA CYS A 79 0.95 -7.15 -4.49
C CYS A 79 0.97 -7.39 -6.01
N ALA A 80 0.19 -8.35 -6.51
CA ALA A 80 0.14 -8.69 -7.94
C ALA A 80 -0.50 -7.60 -8.83
N LEU A 81 -1.06 -6.55 -8.23
CA LEU A 81 -1.72 -5.41 -8.90
C LEU A 81 -0.88 -4.13 -8.82
N TRP A 82 0.42 -4.26 -8.56
CA TRP A 82 1.34 -3.13 -8.50
C TRP A 82 1.37 -2.41 -9.85
N GLU A 83 1.32 -1.08 -9.80
CA GLU A 83 1.38 -0.20 -10.97
C GLU A 83 2.29 0.98 -10.65
N PRO A 84 3.25 1.35 -11.53
CA PRO A 84 4.31 2.30 -11.24
C PRO A 84 3.78 3.71 -11.01
N ASN A 85 4.23 4.36 -9.93
CA ASN A 85 4.03 5.78 -9.73
C ASN A 85 5.29 6.56 -10.12
N GLU A 86 5.30 7.07 -11.35
CA GLU A 86 6.41 7.86 -11.93
C GLU A 86 6.82 9.11 -11.11
N LYS A 87 5.96 9.57 -10.18
CA LYS A 87 6.29 10.69 -9.28
C LYS A 87 7.10 10.26 -8.06
N GLU A 88 7.06 8.98 -7.72
CA GLU A 88 7.72 8.40 -6.54
C GLU A 88 8.95 7.57 -6.93
N ILE A 89 8.98 7.01 -8.15
CA ILE A 89 10.15 6.26 -8.64
C ILE A 89 11.31 7.21 -8.92
N ARG A 90 12.54 6.79 -8.57
CA ARG A 90 13.79 7.54 -8.77
C ARG A 90 14.92 6.67 -9.29
#